data_AF-A0A6A9T5X6-F1
#
_entry.id   AF-A0A6A9T5X6-F1
#
_cell.length_a   1.000
_cell.length_b   1.000
_cell.length_c   1.000
_cell.angle_alpha   90.00
_cell.angle_beta   90.00
_cell.angle_gamma   90.00
#
_symmetry.space_group_name_H-M   'P 1'
#
loop_
_entity.id
_entity.type
_entity.pdbx_description
1 polymer ?
#
loop_
_entity_poly.entity_id
_entity_poly.type
_entity_poly.pdbx_seq_one_letter_code
_entity_poly.pdbx_strand_id
1 'polypeptide(L)' 'MDPPSRTLGIAFSDGDRTSRLAGAVVTADGVFDGLGFERCAVGGTDATDA' A
#
# COMPACT_ATOMS: atom_id res chain seq x y z
N MET A 1 6.79 -20.56 -18.97
CA MET A 1 6.42 -20.30 -17.56
C MET A 1 6.87 -18.90 -17.27
N ASP A 2 5.95 -18.00 -16.94
CA ASP A 2 6.34 -16.66 -16.54
C ASP A 2 7.08 -16.72 -15.19
N PRO A 3 8.09 -15.87 -14.96
CA PRO A 3 8.76 -15.80 -13.68
C PRO A 3 7.76 -15.56 -12.55
N PRO A 4 7.97 -16.12 -11.36
CA PRO A 4 7.13 -15.80 -10.21
C PRO A 4 7.16 -14.29 -9.97
N SER A 5 5.98 -13.68 -9.91
CA SER A 5 5.81 -12.25 -9.68
C SER A 5 4.99 -12.02 -8.43
N ARG A 6 5.16 -10.82 -7.86
CA ARG A 6 4.36 -10.30 -6.76
C ARG A 6 3.87 -8.91 -7.11
N THR A 7 2.63 -8.64 -6.78
CA THR A 7 2.00 -7.33 -7.01
C THR A 7 1.78 -6.65 -5.68
N LEU A 8 2.19 -5.39 -5.57
CA LEU A 8 1.86 -4.52 -4.44
C LEU A 8 0.68 -3.62 -4.84
N GLY A 9 -0.44 -3.74 -4.13
CA GLY A 9 -1.54 -2.78 -4.19
C GLY A 9 -1.45 -1.82 -3.00
N ILE A 10 -1.63 -0.52 -3.24
CA ILE A 10 -1.65 0.51 -2.20
C ILE A 10 -2.99 1.25 -2.28
N ALA A 11 -3.63 1.44 -1.12
CA ALA A 11 -4.84 2.22 -1.00
C ALA A 11 -4.74 3.23 0.15
N PHE A 12 -5.41 4.37 -0.02
CA PHE A 12 -5.45 5.46 0.94
C PHE A 12 -6.86 5.58 1.52
N SER A 13 -6.93 5.96 2.79
CA SER A 13 -8.15 6.34 3.48
C SER A 13 -7.90 7.67 4.19
N ASP A 14 -8.42 8.73 3.59
CA ASP A 14 -8.20 10.11 4.05
C ASP A 14 -9.19 10.49 5.17
N GLY A 15 -8.65 10.94 6.30
CA GLY A 15 -9.38 11.72 7.29
C GLY A 15 -9.07 13.21 7.17
N ASP A 16 -9.46 14.02 8.15
CA ASP A 16 -9.34 15.49 8.05
C ASP A 16 -7.90 15.99 7.87
N ARG A 17 -6.94 15.40 8.59
CA ARG A 17 -5.52 15.83 8.57
C ARG A 17 -4.53 14.69 8.31
N THR A 18 -5.00 13.45 8.35
CA THR A 18 -4.15 12.27 8.29
C THR A 18 -4.79 11.26 7.35
N SER A 19 -4.01 10.78 6.38
CA SER A 19 -4.37 9.64 5.55
C SER A 19 -3.75 8.38 6.11
N ARG A 20 -4.53 7.29 6.15
CA ARG A 20 -3.99 5.94 6.41
C ARG A 20 -3.70 5.27 5.07
N LEU A 21 -2.51 4.71 4.95
CA LEU A 21 -2.10 3.89 3.82
C LEU A 21 -2.17 2.42 4.21
N ALA A 22 -2.65 1.59 3.30
CA ALA A 22 -2.57 0.14 3.40
C ALA A 22 -1.92 -0.42 2.14
N GLY A 23 -0.81 -1.14 2.31
CA GLY A 23 -0.15 -1.90 1.26
C GLY A 23 -0.44 -3.40 1.41
N ALA A 24 -0.77 -4.08 0.33
CA ALA A 24 -0.96 -5.52 0.29
C ALA A 24 -0.16 -6.15 -0.85
N VAL A 25 0.61 -7.19 -0.52
CA VAL A 25 1.35 -7.99 -1.50
C VAL A 25 0.56 -9.25 -1.82
N VAL A 26 0.36 -9.52 -3.10
CA VAL A 26 -0.24 -10.76 -3.60
C VAL A 26 0.71 -11.46 -4.56
N THR A 27 0.70 -12.78 -4.53
CA THR A 27 1.39 -13.60 -5.52
C THR A 27 0.66 -13.57 -6.87
N ALA A 28 1.32 -14.04 -7.93
CA ALA A 28 0.73 -14.12 -9.27
C ALA A 28 -0.57 -14.95 -9.35
N ASP A 29 -0.73 -15.95 -8.47
CA ASP A 29 -1.93 -16.78 -8.31
C ASP A 29 -2.97 -16.17 -7.35
N GLY A 30 -2.76 -14.93 -6.89
CA GLY A 30 -3.71 -14.17 -6.08
C GLY A 30 -3.70 -14.53 -4.60
N VAL A 31 -2.70 -15.28 -4.13
CA VAL A 31 -2.54 -15.59 -2.70
C VAL A 31 -2.00 -14.37 -1.98
N PHE A 32 -2.60 -14.07 -0.82
CA PHE A 32 -2.13 -13.00 0.04
C PHE A 32 -0.78 -13.37 0.69
N ASP A 33 0.24 -12.54 0.47
CA ASP A 33 1.62 -12.74 0.94
C ASP A 33 1.95 -11.83 2.15
N GLY A 34 1.35 -10.64 2.25
CA GLY A 34 1.57 -9.76 3.40
C GLY A 34 0.90 -8.39 3.32
N LEU A 35 0.89 -7.68 4.45
CA LEU A 35 0.34 -6.33 4.59
C LEU A 35 1.25 -5.39 5.38
N GLY A 36 1.17 -4.10 5.08
CA GLY A 36 1.82 -3.00 5.80
C GLY A 36 0.91 -1.78 5.90
N PHE A 37 1.14 -0.95 6.92
CA PHE A 37 0.37 0.27 7.15
C PHE A 37 1.28 1.43 7.50
N GLU A 38 0.98 2.58 6.93
CA GLU A 38 1.64 3.85 7.25
C GLU A 38 0.62 4.99 7.28
N ARG A 39 1.09 6.20 7.62
CA ARG A 39 0.26 7.40 7.61
C ARG A 39 1.04 8.58 7.03
N CYS A 40 0.33 9.45 6.34
CA CYS A 40 0.85 10.73 5.86
C CYS A 40 -0.14 11.86 6.15
N ALA A 41 0.30 13.11 6.03
CA ALA A 41 -0.58 14.26 6.15
C ALA A 41 -1.43 14.44 4.87
N VAL A 42 -2.72 14.74 5.05
CA VAL A 42 -3.59 15.10 3.91
C VAL A 42 -3.19 16.48 3.38
N GLY A 43 -2.93 16.56 2.08
CA GLY A 43 -2.37 17.76 1.43
C GLY A 43 -0.91 18.05 1.82
N GLY A 44 -0.25 17.14 2.55
CA GLY A 44 1.17 17.22 2.86
C GLY A 44 2.06 16.72 1.72
N THR A 45 3.35 16.59 2.02
CA THR A 45 4.39 16.13 1.07
C THR A 45 5.14 14.89 1.57
N ASP A 46 4.66 14.29 2.66
CA ASP A 46 5.29 13.16 3.35
C ASP A 46 4.84 11.79 2.79
N ALA A 47 3.91 11.75 1.84
CA ALA A 47 3.36 10.52 1.27
C ALA A 47 4.37 9.65 0.51
N THR A 48 5.53 10.18 0.11
CA THR A 48 6.59 9.41 -0.56
C THR A 48 7.58 8.79 0.43
N ASP A 49 7.72 9.38 1.62
CA ASP A 49 8.53 8.82 2.70
C ASP A 49 7.78 7.70 3.45
N ALA A 50 6.44 7.83 3.51
CA ALA A 50 5.52 6.82 4.05
C ALA A 50 5.33 5.63 3.09
#